data_AF-A0A832ZEV6-F1
#
_entry.id   AF-A0A832ZEV6-F1
#
_cell.length_a   1.000
_cell.length_b   1.000
_cell.length_c   1.000
_cell.angle_alpha   90.00
_cell.angle_beta   90.00
_cell.angle_gamma   90.00
#
_symmetry.space_group_name_H-M   'P 1'
#
loop_
_entity.id
_entity.type
_entity.pdbx_description
1 polymer ?
#
loop_
_entity_poly.entity_id
_entity_poly.type
_entity_poly.pdbx_seq_one_letter_code
_entity_poly.pdbx_strand_id
1 'polypeptide(L)'
;MPLDSFAPSPEDLEQIGYKRIMDRKTKEGLKFLIKAAKGYEEVGKLMDAARTYKYVGVVLLDRIKNPERARPFLLKSAYLHLHLIEKEIEMPEINLTKLEGFCLSVLEIFTLLNDRKNLEKYTREFAVMYEELGNSYLDNDDIESAIVAYEAAHRYYKLIGDEDGIRATAERLTDLYGKLAEQYLENEQYAEAGDTFFRLG
;
A
#
# COMPACT_ATOMS: atom_id res chain seq x y z
N MET A 1 7.75 -5.23 36.23
CA MET A 1 8.74 -4.13 36.20
C MET A 1 7.99 -2.84 35.99
N PRO A 2 8.20 -1.78 36.79
CA PRO A 2 7.58 -0.50 36.50
C PRO A 2 8.26 0.09 35.25
N LEU A 3 7.44 0.47 34.25
CA LEU A 3 7.90 1.24 33.10
C LEU A 3 8.44 2.58 33.59
N ASP A 4 9.68 2.88 33.25
CA ASP A 4 10.36 4.13 33.57
C ASP A 4 9.62 5.29 32.88
N SER A 5 8.87 6.10 33.63
CA SER A 5 7.97 7.15 33.12
C SER A 5 8.69 8.34 32.45
N PHE A 6 10.00 8.23 32.25
CA PHE A 6 10.86 9.27 31.67
C PHE A 6 11.58 8.81 30.38
N ALA A 7 11.35 7.58 29.91
CA ALA A 7 11.86 7.18 28.60
C ALA A 7 11.15 7.99 27.51
N PRO A 8 11.89 8.64 26.58
CA PRO A 8 11.28 9.41 25.51
C PRO A 8 10.41 8.50 24.63
N SER A 9 9.22 8.98 24.27
CA SER A 9 8.30 8.23 23.42
C SER A 9 8.88 8.00 22.02
N PRO A 10 8.39 7.01 21.26
CA PRO A 10 8.75 6.84 19.86
C PRO A 10 8.58 8.14 19.04
N GLU A 11 7.53 8.91 19.32
CA GLU A 11 7.23 10.20 18.69
C GLU A 11 8.28 11.26 19.00
N ASP A 12 8.71 11.37 20.28
CA ASP A 12 9.77 12.30 20.68
C ASP A 12 11.09 11.95 19.98
N LEU A 13 11.42 10.66 19.96
CA LEU A 13 12.62 10.16 19.28
C LEU A 13 12.56 10.44 17.77
N GLU A 14 11.40 10.29 17.15
CA GLU A 14 11.21 10.59 15.73
C GLU A 14 11.45 12.08 15.43
N GLN A 15 10.85 12.98 16.21
CA GLN A 15 11.02 14.42 16.07
C GLN A 15 12.48 14.85 16.26
N ILE A 16 13.15 14.33 17.30
CA ILE A 16 14.59 14.57 17.52
C ILE A 16 15.39 14.06 16.32
N GLY A 17 15.04 12.89 15.79
CA GLY A 17 15.67 12.29 14.62
C GLY A 17 15.62 13.20 13.38
N TYR A 18 14.43 13.68 13.02
CA TYR A 18 14.26 14.61 11.90
C TYR A 18 15.01 15.92 12.10
N LYS A 19 14.90 16.51 13.30
CA LYS A 19 15.62 17.75 13.63
C LYS A 19 17.14 17.60 13.42
N ARG A 20 17.73 16.51 13.91
CA ARG A 20 19.16 16.23 13.73
C ARG A 20 19.55 16.06 12.26
N ILE A 21 18.70 15.45 11.44
CA ILE A 21 18.94 15.33 10.00
C ILE A 21 18.89 16.69 9.30
N MET A 22 17.95 17.57 9.67
CA MET A 22 17.88 18.94 9.16
C MET A 22 19.12 19.75 9.56
N ASP A 23 19.61 19.57 10.79
CA ASP A 23 20.83 20.20 11.31
C ASP A 23 22.13 19.61 10.72
N ARG A 24 22.05 18.84 9.62
CA ARG A 24 23.16 18.13 8.96
C ARG A 24 23.88 17.10 9.84
N LYS A 25 23.31 16.72 10.99
CA LYS A 25 23.80 15.65 11.88
C LYS A 25 23.17 14.31 11.53
N THR A 26 23.25 13.92 10.25
CA THR A 26 22.51 12.78 9.69
C THR A 26 22.72 11.47 10.45
N LYS A 27 23.96 11.13 10.82
CA LYS A 27 24.25 9.87 11.54
C LYS A 27 23.63 9.83 12.93
N GLU A 28 23.56 10.96 13.64
CA GLU A 28 22.88 11.04 14.94
C GLU A 28 21.38 10.92 14.77
N GLY A 29 20.80 11.65 13.81
CA GLY A 29 19.36 11.61 13.56
C GLY A 29 18.87 10.22 13.18
N LEU A 30 19.62 9.49 12.34
CA LEU A 30 19.28 8.10 12.00
C LEU A 30 19.28 7.18 13.23
N LYS A 31 20.17 7.38 14.21
CA LYS A 31 20.13 6.59 15.46
C LYS A 31 18.84 6.80 16.23
N PHE A 32 18.33 8.04 16.28
CA PHE A 32 17.06 8.35 16.92
C PHE A 32 15.88 7.76 16.15
N LEU A 33 15.85 7.90 14.83
CA LEU A 33 14.81 7.32 13.98
C LEU A 33 14.76 5.78 14.06
N ILE A 34 15.91 5.11 14.12
CA ILE A 34 15.94 3.64 14.31
C ILE A 34 15.37 3.24 15.67
N LYS A 35 15.64 4.02 16.72
CA LYS A 35 15.05 3.78 18.04
C LYS A 35 13.54 4.05 18.04
N ALA A 36 13.10 5.12 17.40
CA ALA A 36 11.68 5.44 17.23
C ALA A 36 10.94 4.32 16.50
N ALA A 37 11.46 3.86 15.36
CA ALA A 37 10.87 2.77 14.58
C ALA A 37 10.67 1.49 15.41
N LYS A 38 11.68 1.10 16.20
CA LYS A 38 11.58 -0.04 17.12
C LYS A 38 10.54 0.19 18.22
N GLY A 39 10.54 1.39 18.82
CA GLY A 39 9.56 1.74 19.84
C GLY A 39 8.13 1.71 19.30
N TYR A 40 7.90 2.17 18.07
CA TYR A 40 6.60 2.05 17.40
C TYR A 40 6.17 0.59 17.21
N GLU A 41 7.08 -0.32 16.85
CA GLU A 41 6.77 -1.76 16.79
C GLU A 41 6.36 -2.31 18.16
N GLU A 42 7.11 -1.96 19.22
CA GLU A 42 6.87 -2.44 20.59
C GLU A 42 5.50 -2.03 21.12
N VAL A 43 5.01 -0.83 20.77
CA VAL A 43 3.68 -0.34 21.17
C VAL A 43 2.58 -0.64 20.14
N GLY A 44 2.88 -1.45 19.11
CA GLY A 44 1.91 -1.90 18.10
C GLY A 44 1.53 -0.86 17.04
N LYS A 45 2.20 0.29 16.97
CA LYS A 45 2.02 1.34 15.94
C LYS A 45 2.75 0.98 14.65
N LEU A 46 2.34 -0.10 14.00
CA LEU A 46 3.05 -0.70 12.86
C LEU A 46 3.18 0.24 11.66
N MET A 47 2.18 1.10 11.41
CA MET A 47 2.22 2.06 10.31
C MET A 47 3.32 3.12 10.50
N ASP A 48 3.43 3.66 11.71
CA ASP A 48 4.49 4.62 12.05
C ASP A 48 5.87 3.97 12.03
N ALA A 49 5.97 2.72 12.50
CA ALA A 49 7.20 1.93 12.40
C ALA A 49 7.63 1.74 10.94
N ALA A 50 6.72 1.30 10.07
CA ALA A 50 6.99 1.07 8.65
C ALA A 50 7.45 2.35 7.95
N ARG A 51 6.71 3.46 8.14
CA ARG A 51 7.09 4.78 7.60
C ARG A 51 8.49 5.19 8.06
N THR A 52 8.78 5.04 9.35
CA THR A 52 10.07 5.44 9.92
C THR A 52 11.22 4.59 9.38
N TYR A 53 11.04 3.27 9.25
CA TYR A 53 12.03 2.39 8.63
C TYR A 53 12.28 2.72 7.16
N LYS A 54 11.22 2.98 6.38
CA LYS A 54 11.35 3.44 4.99
C LYS A 54 12.19 4.70 4.90
N TYR A 55 11.89 5.71 5.72
CA TYR A 55 12.64 6.97 5.74
C TYR A 55 14.12 6.75 6.07
N VAL A 56 14.42 5.94 7.10
CA VAL A 56 15.81 5.58 7.45
C VAL A 56 16.52 4.93 6.26
N GLY A 57 15.86 3.99 5.59
CA GLY A 57 16.36 3.31 4.40
C GLY A 57 16.65 4.28 3.25
N VAL A 58 15.71 5.15 2.92
CA VAL A 58 15.85 6.17 1.86
C VAL A 58 16.99 7.14 2.17
N VAL A 59 17.12 7.63 3.40
CA VAL A 59 18.24 8.52 3.77
C VAL A 59 19.59 7.82 3.64
N LEU A 60 19.68 6.54 4.01
CA LEU A 60 20.89 5.73 3.86
C LEU A 60 21.24 5.52 2.37
N LEU A 61 20.22 5.29 1.53
CA LEU A 61 20.38 5.13 0.09
C LEU A 61 20.81 6.44 -0.59
N ASP A 62 20.09 7.53 -0.33
CA ASP A 62 20.21 8.75 -1.13
C ASP A 62 21.26 9.73 -0.63
N ARG A 63 21.37 9.91 0.70
CA ARG A 63 22.28 10.91 1.28
C ARG A 63 23.62 10.30 1.67
N ILE A 64 23.59 9.08 2.19
CA ILE A 64 24.80 8.39 2.68
C ILE A 64 25.41 7.50 1.58
N LYS A 65 24.64 7.16 0.53
CA LYS A 65 25.06 6.28 -0.57
C LYS A 65 25.54 4.92 -0.07
N ASN A 66 24.81 4.35 0.90
CA ASN A 66 25.11 3.05 1.50
C ASN A 66 23.93 2.08 1.34
N PRO A 67 23.80 1.43 0.16
CA PRO A 67 22.68 0.53 -0.12
C PRO A 67 22.67 -0.70 0.81
N GLU A 68 23.84 -1.24 1.17
CA GLU A 68 23.98 -2.39 2.08
C GLU A 68 23.33 -2.13 3.44
N ARG A 69 23.51 -0.91 3.99
CA ARG A 69 22.87 -0.52 5.25
C ARG A 69 21.42 -0.10 5.08
N ALA A 70 21.03 0.43 3.93
CA ALA A 70 19.65 0.82 3.64
C ALA A 70 18.73 -0.41 3.54
N ARG A 71 19.20 -1.46 2.86
CA ARG A 71 18.44 -2.67 2.53
C ARG A 71 17.67 -3.30 3.68
N PRO A 72 18.26 -3.59 4.87
CA PRO A 72 17.52 -4.20 5.96
C PRO A 72 16.35 -3.33 6.46
N PHE A 73 16.48 -2.00 6.46
CA PHE A 73 15.40 -1.11 6.91
C PHE A 73 14.28 -1.01 5.86
N LEU A 74 14.64 -0.94 4.58
CA LEU A 74 13.67 -0.97 3.49
C LEU A 74 12.88 -2.28 3.49
N LEU A 75 13.56 -3.43 3.58
CA LEU A 75 12.89 -4.73 3.67
C LEU A 75 12.00 -4.84 4.91
N LYS A 76 12.47 -4.37 6.07
CA LYS A 76 11.66 -4.35 7.29
C LYS A 76 10.39 -3.51 7.11
N SER A 77 10.47 -2.37 6.44
CA SER A 77 9.29 -1.57 6.07
C SER A 77 8.35 -2.33 5.13
N ALA A 78 8.86 -3.03 4.12
CA ALA A 78 8.00 -3.82 3.22
C ALA A 78 7.25 -4.92 3.98
N TYR A 79 7.93 -5.65 4.86
CA TYR A 79 7.29 -6.69 5.69
C TYR A 79 6.21 -6.13 6.62
N LEU A 80 6.42 -4.94 7.19
CA LEU A 80 5.40 -4.30 8.01
C LEU A 80 4.18 -3.86 7.17
N HIS A 81 4.37 -3.41 5.93
CA HIS A 81 3.24 -3.11 5.05
C HIS A 81 2.51 -4.37 4.59
N LEU A 82 3.20 -5.48 4.34
CA LEU A 82 2.55 -6.77 4.08
C LEU A 82 1.68 -7.21 5.27
N HIS A 83 2.19 -7.06 6.49
CA HIS A 83 1.41 -7.33 7.71
C HIS A 83 0.19 -6.39 7.86
N LEU A 84 0.30 -5.14 7.40
CA LEU A 84 -0.81 -4.20 7.41
C LEU A 84 -1.86 -4.52 6.33
N ILE A 85 -1.44 -5.07 5.18
CA ILE A 85 -2.32 -5.59 4.13
C ILE A 85 -3.12 -6.77 4.68
N GLU A 86 -2.45 -7.78 5.25
CA GLU A 86 -3.09 -8.95 5.86
C GLU A 86 -4.13 -8.54 6.91
N LYS A 87 -3.79 -7.60 7.79
CA LYS A 87 -4.74 -7.08 8.77
C LYS A 87 -5.94 -6.36 8.16
N GLU A 88 -5.75 -5.64 7.06
CA GLU A 88 -6.82 -4.87 6.43
C GLU A 88 -7.80 -5.79 5.70
N ILE A 89 -7.32 -6.84 5.02
CA ILE A 89 -8.18 -7.81 4.32
C ILE A 89 -8.96 -8.71 5.30
N GLU A 90 -8.51 -8.85 6.54
CA GLU A 90 -9.24 -9.56 7.61
C GLU A 90 -10.35 -8.71 8.25
N MET A 91 -10.43 -7.42 7.94
CA MET A 91 -11.47 -6.54 8.49
C MET A 91 -12.83 -6.86 7.88
N PRO A 92 -13.94 -6.77 8.66
CA PRO A 92 -15.29 -6.93 8.12
C PRO A 92 -15.64 -5.91 7.04
N GLU A 93 -15.07 -4.70 7.14
CA GLU A 93 -15.21 -3.63 6.17
C GLU A 93 -13.80 -3.20 5.74
N ILE A 94 -13.43 -3.54 4.51
CA ILE A 94 -12.10 -3.32 3.97
C ILE A 94 -12.01 -1.89 3.42
N ASN A 95 -11.03 -1.13 3.87
CA ASN A 95 -10.74 0.19 3.31
C ASN A 95 -9.82 0.07 2.09
N LEU A 96 -10.40 0.04 0.88
CA LEU A 96 -9.66 -0.11 -0.37
C LEU A 96 -8.61 0.99 -0.61
N THR A 97 -8.86 2.22 -0.16
CA THR A 97 -7.88 3.31 -0.28
C THR A 97 -6.64 3.06 0.57
N LYS A 98 -6.84 2.60 1.80
CA LYS A 98 -5.76 2.29 2.74
C LYS A 98 -5.00 1.04 2.30
N LEU A 99 -5.71 0.01 1.85
CA LEU A 99 -5.14 -1.20 1.28
C LEU A 99 -4.21 -0.87 0.10
N GLU A 100 -4.67 -0.04 -0.84
CA GLU A 100 -3.87 0.39 -1.99
C GLU A 100 -2.61 1.14 -1.57
N GLY A 101 -2.72 2.03 -0.57
CA GLY A 101 -1.57 2.74 -0.02
C GLY A 101 -0.49 1.80 0.54
N PHE A 102 -0.89 0.69 1.16
CA PHE A 102 0.04 -0.33 1.65
C PHE A 102 0.68 -1.12 0.51
N CYS A 103 -0.10 -1.56 -0.47
CA CYS A 103 0.40 -2.26 -1.66
C CYS A 103 1.45 -1.42 -2.40
N LEU A 104 1.14 -0.16 -2.69
CA LEU A 104 2.05 0.77 -3.35
C LEU A 104 3.34 0.99 -2.55
N SER A 105 3.25 1.03 -1.22
CA SER A 105 4.43 1.15 -0.36
C SER A 105 5.36 -0.06 -0.46
N VAL A 106 4.82 -1.28 -0.59
CA VAL A 106 5.60 -2.50 -0.82
C VAL A 106 6.29 -2.44 -2.18
N LEU A 107 5.56 -2.09 -3.24
CA LEU A 107 6.12 -2.02 -4.61
C LEU A 107 7.22 -0.96 -4.70
N GLU A 108 6.99 0.23 -4.15
CA GLU A 108 7.99 1.31 -4.13
C GLU A 108 9.29 0.87 -3.44
N ILE A 109 9.19 0.11 -2.34
CA ILE A 109 10.37 -0.42 -1.64
C ILE A 109 11.15 -1.40 -2.53
N PHE A 110 10.48 -2.32 -3.21
CA PHE A 110 11.18 -3.25 -4.10
C PHE A 110 11.74 -2.54 -5.34
N THR A 111 11.11 -1.47 -5.82
CA THR A 111 11.67 -0.57 -6.84
C THR A 111 12.94 0.11 -6.33
N LEU A 112 12.94 0.69 -5.13
CA LEU A 112 14.11 1.34 -4.51
C LEU A 112 15.28 0.37 -4.32
N LEU A 113 14.99 -0.91 -4.05
CA LEU A 113 15.99 -1.96 -3.92
C LEU A 113 16.43 -2.56 -5.26
N ASN A 114 15.84 -2.15 -6.37
CA ASN A 114 15.99 -2.76 -7.70
C ASN A 114 15.75 -4.29 -7.67
N ASP A 115 14.84 -4.74 -6.80
CA ASP A 115 14.48 -6.15 -6.62
C ASP A 115 13.33 -6.52 -7.55
N ARG A 116 13.65 -6.67 -8.84
CA ARG A 116 12.66 -6.94 -9.90
C ARG A 116 11.85 -8.21 -9.63
N LYS A 117 12.49 -9.24 -9.06
CA LYS A 117 11.83 -10.52 -8.77
C LYS A 117 10.70 -10.33 -7.75
N ASN A 118 10.98 -9.66 -6.64
CA ASN A 118 9.95 -9.42 -5.63
C ASN A 118 8.94 -8.38 -6.09
N LEU A 119 9.37 -7.36 -6.85
CA LEU A 119 8.44 -6.39 -7.45
C LEU A 119 7.39 -7.08 -8.32
N GLU A 120 7.81 -7.94 -9.25
CA GLU A 120 6.91 -8.70 -10.12
C GLU A 120 6.01 -9.67 -9.32
N LYS A 121 6.62 -10.41 -8.38
CA LYS A 121 5.90 -11.33 -7.50
C LYS A 121 4.76 -10.64 -6.76
N TYR A 122 5.05 -9.59 -5.99
CA TYR A 122 4.04 -8.93 -5.18
C TYR A 122 3.04 -8.14 -6.01
N THR A 123 3.46 -7.59 -7.16
CA THR A 123 2.50 -6.96 -8.09
C THR A 123 1.44 -7.96 -8.55
N ARG A 124 1.86 -9.19 -8.92
CA ARG A 124 0.94 -10.26 -9.29
C ARG A 124 0.06 -10.71 -8.11
N GLU A 125 0.64 -10.88 -6.92
CA GLU A 125 -0.13 -11.25 -5.72
C GLU A 125 -1.19 -10.20 -5.37
N PHE A 126 -0.87 -8.91 -5.49
CA PHE A 126 -1.85 -7.83 -5.29
C PHE A 126 -2.92 -7.83 -6.37
N ALA A 127 -2.57 -8.11 -7.63
CA ALA A 127 -3.56 -8.23 -8.70
C ALA A 127 -4.60 -9.33 -8.38
N VAL A 128 -4.13 -10.52 -7.99
CA VAL A 128 -5.00 -11.64 -7.61
C VAL A 128 -5.85 -11.31 -6.38
N MET A 129 -5.25 -10.72 -5.35
CA MET A 129 -5.98 -10.28 -4.15
C MET A 129 -7.13 -9.35 -4.51
N TYR A 130 -6.91 -8.38 -5.39
CA TYR A 130 -7.96 -7.44 -5.82
C TYR A 130 -9.02 -8.09 -6.71
N GLU A 131 -8.69 -9.11 -7.52
CA GLU A 131 -9.71 -9.91 -8.21
C GLU A 131 -10.59 -10.67 -7.22
N GLU A 132 -10.00 -11.29 -6.20
CA GLU A 132 -10.73 -12.02 -5.15
C GLU A 132 -11.66 -11.08 -4.38
N LEU A 133 -11.19 -9.87 -4.03
CA LEU A 133 -12.03 -8.83 -3.44
C LEU A 133 -13.16 -8.42 -4.39
N GLY A 134 -12.85 -8.20 -5.67
CA GLY A 134 -13.84 -7.88 -6.69
C GLY A 134 -14.94 -8.94 -6.78
N ASN A 135 -14.58 -10.22 -6.78
CA ASN A 135 -15.54 -11.32 -6.73
C ASN A 135 -16.39 -11.28 -5.44
N SER A 136 -15.76 -11.08 -4.28
CA SER A 136 -16.47 -11.02 -3.01
C SER A 136 -17.46 -9.86 -2.91
N TYR A 137 -17.15 -8.70 -3.51
CA TYR A 137 -18.09 -7.58 -3.57
C TYR A 137 -19.28 -7.90 -4.45
N LEU A 138 -19.06 -8.58 -5.58
CA LEU A 138 -20.16 -9.02 -6.46
C LEU A 138 -21.07 -10.05 -5.80
N ASP A 139 -20.52 -10.97 -5.02
CA ASP A 139 -21.33 -11.93 -4.26
C ASP A 139 -22.24 -11.25 -3.22
N ASN A 140 -21.92 -10.00 -2.85
CA ASN A 140 -22.72 -9.14 -1.97
C ASN A 140 -23.50 -8.03 -2.70
N ASP A 141 -23.60 -8.11 -4.04
CA ASP A 141 -24.24 -7.11 -4.92
C ASP A 141 -23.66 -5.68 -4.81
N ASP A 142 -22.43 -5.52 -4.30
CA ASP A 142 -21.72 -4.24 -4.24
C ASP A 142 -20.92 -4.00 -5.54
N ILE A 143 -21.62 -3.59 -6.58
CA ILE A 143 -21.06 -3.40 -7.92
C ILE A 143 -19.99 -2.29 -7.95
N GLU A 144 -20.20 -1.21 -7.20
CA GLU A 144 -19.27 -0.07 -7.17
C GLU A 144 -17.92 -0.47 -6.56
N SER A 145 -17.92 -1.15 -5.40
CA SER A 145 -16.69 -1.64 -4.78
C SER A 145 -16.01 -2.72 -5.63
N ALA A 146 -16.79 -3.58 -6.30
CA ALA A 146 -16.26 -4.57 -7.22
C ALA A 146 -15.49 -3.92 -8.39
N ILE A 147 -16.05 -2.87 -8.99
CA ILE A 147 -15.38 -2.11 -10.06
C ILE A 147 -14.05 -1.55 -9.56
N VAL A 148 -14.04 -0.90 -8.39
CA VAL A 148 -12.80 -0.33 -7.82
C VAL A 148 -11.73 -1.41 -7.62
N ALA A 149 -12.12 -2.58 -7.13
CA ALA A 149 -11.22 -3.71 -6.93
C ALA A 149 -10.67 -4.24 -8.26
N TYR A 150 -11.52 -4.48 -9.27
CA TYR A 150 -11.05 -4.95 -10.58
C TYR A 150 -10.20 -3.92 -11.31
N GLU A 151 -10.46 -2.63 -11.15
CA GLU A 151 -9.58 -1.58 -11.69
C GLU A 151 -8.19 -1.65 -11.07
N ALA A 152 -8.09 -1.89 -9.75
CA ALA A 152 -6.81 -2.09 -9.08
C ALA A 152 -6.09 -3.34 -9.64
N ALA A 153 -6.78 -4.47 -9.75
CA ALA A 153 -6.23 -5.68 -10.35
C ALA A 153 -5.72 -5.43 -11.79
N HIS A 154 -6.52 -4.77 -12.62
CA HIS A 154 -6.14 -4.40 -13.99
C HIS A 154 -4.88 -3.54 -14.05
N ARG A 155 -4.76 -2.53 -13.16
CA ARG A 155 -3.55 -1.70 -13.06
C ARG A 155 -2.32 -2.52 -12.72
N TYR A 156 -2.43 -3.48 -11.80
CA TYR A 156 -1.30 -4.33 -11.42
C TYR A 156 -0.89 -5.30 -12.52
N TYR A 157 -1.82 -5.95 -13.23
CA TYR A 157 -1.44 -6.76 -14.40
C TYR A 157 -0.79 -5.94 -15.50
N LYS A 158 -1.29 -4.72 -15.76
CA LYS A 158 -0.63 -3.77 -16.68
C LYS A 158 0.80 -3.45 -16.27
N LEU A 159 1.05 -3.28 -14.97
CA LEU A 159 2.38 -2.93 -14.45
C LEU A 159 3.43 -4.03 -14.76
N ILE A 160 3.02 -5.30 -14.81
CA ILE A 160 3.91 -6.44 -15.12
C ILE A 160 3.77 -6.98 -16.55
N GLY A 161 2.88 -6.40 -17.37
CA GLY A 161 2.65 -6.86 -18.74
C GLY A 161 2.00 -8.24 -18.83
N ASP A 162 1.13 -8.58 -17.86
CA ASP A 162 0.38 -9.84 -17.90
C ASP A 162 -0.85 -9.70 -18.81
N GLU A 163 -0.68 -10.00 -20.09
CA GLU A 163 -1.71 -9.85 -21.12
C GLU A 163 -2.99 -10.65 -20.85
N ASP A 164 -2.90 -11.80 -20.17
CA ASP A 164 -4.07 -12.61 -19.85
C ASP A 164 -4.84 -12.00 -18.68
N GLY A 165 -4.14 -11.56 -17.63
CA GLY A 165 -4.75 -10.83 -16.52
C GLY A 165 -5.36 -9.49 -16.95
N ILE A 166 -4.68 -8.75 -17.84
CA ILE A 166 -5.20 -7.50 -18.44
C ILE A 166 -6.51 -7.77 -19.19
N ARG A 167 -6.56 -8.81 -20.02
CA ARG A 167 -7.74 -9.15 -20.81
C ARG A 167 -8.89 -9.59 -19.92
N ALA A 168 -8.64 -10.52 -19.00
CA ALA A 168 -9.67 -11.04 -18.08
C ALA A 168 -10.29 -9.94 -17.23
N THR A 169 -9.46 -9.05 -16.67
CA THR A 169 -9.97 -7.91 -15.87
C THR A 169 -10.70 -6.88 -16.72
N ALA A 170 -10.28 -6.64 -17.97
CA ALA A 170 -10.96 -5.72 -18.87
C ALA A 170 -12.35 -6.23 -19.31
N GLU A 171 -12.47 -7.52 -19.64
CA GLU A 171 -13.75 -8.17 -19.92
C GLU A 171 -14.70 -8.05 -18.71
N ARG A 172 -14.18 -8.35 -17.51
CA ARG A 172 -14.95 -8.24 -16.28
C ARG A 172 -15.41 -6.81 -15.99
N LEU A 173 -14.54 -5.82 -16.14
CA LEU A 173 -14.89 -4.41 -15.96
C LEU A 173 -15.95 -3.96 -16.97
N THR A 174 -15.90 -4.44 -18.21
CA THR A 174 -16.91 -4.14 -19.24
C THR A 174 -18.28 -4.63 -18.80
N ASP A 175 -18.38 -5.87 -18.33
CA ASP A 175 -19.62 -6.45 -17.81
C ASP A 175 -20.17 -5.65 -16.62
N LEU A 176 -19.30 -5.26 -15.69
CA LEU A 176 -19.70 -4.54 -14.48
C LEU A 176 -20.18 -3.13 -14.76
N TYR A 177 -19.48 -2.41 -15.62
CA TYR A 177 -19.92 -1.08 -16.04
C TYR A 177 -21.24 -1.15 -16.83
N GLY A 178 -21.46 -2.20 -17.63
CA GLY A 178 -22.76 -2.45 -18.27
C GLY A 178 -23.89 -2.62 -17.24
N LYS A 179 -23.68 -3.49 -16.24
CA LYS A 179 -24.65 -3.71 -15.14
C LYS A 179 -24.92 -2.44 -14.33
N LEU A 180 -23.89 -1.68 -14.00
CA LEU A 180 -24.02 -0.44 -13.24
C LEU A 180 -24.83 0.61 -14.03
N ALA A 181 -24.59 0.72 -15.35
CA ALA A 181 -25.36 1.60 -16.21
C ALA A 181 -26.84 1.18 -16.29
N GLU A 182 -27.12 -0.13 -16.41
CA GLU A 182 -28.50 -0.66 -16.36
C GLU A 182 -29.19 -0.30 -15.04
N GLN A 183 -28.52 -0.49 -13.91
CA GLN A 183 -29.05 -0.13 -12.59
C GLN A 183 -29.35 1.37 -12.46
N TYR A 184 -28.48 2.24 -12.96
CA TYR A 184 -28.75 3.68 -12.97
C TYR A 184 -29.92 4.04 -13.89
N LEU A 185 -30.07 3.39 -15.05
CA LEU A 185 -31.21 3.61 -15.94
C LEU A 185 -32.53 3.20 -15.29
N GLU A 186 -32.56 2.06 -14.59
CA GLU A 186 -33.74 1.59 -13.85
C GLU A 186 -34.14 2.54 -12.71
N ASN A 187 -33.17 3.20 -12.10
CA ASN A 187 -33.37 4.19 -11.04
C ASN A 187 -33.61 5.62 -11.57
N GLU A 188 -33.77 5.80 -12.88
CA GLU A 188 -33.94 7.10 -13.56
C GLU A 188 -32.74 8.07 -13.34
N GLN A 189 -31.57 7.53 -13.00
CA GLN A 189 -30.30 8.25 -12.81
C GLN A 189 -29.54 8.38 -14.15
N TYR A 190 -30.13 9.12 -15.08
CA TYR A 190 -29.64 9.17 -16.47
C TYR A 190 -28.25 9.83 -16.62
N ALA A 191 -27.86 10.74 -15.72
CA ALA A 191 -26.56 11.37 -15.76
C ALA A 191 -25.45 10.38 -15.38
N GLU A 192 -25.67 9.63 -14.30
CA GLU A 192 -24.77 8.61 -13.79
C GLU A 192 -24.64 7.42 -14.75
N ALA A 193 -25.73 7.02 -15.40
CA ALA A 193 -25.70 6.05 -16.49
C ALA A 193 -24.82 6.54 -17.65
N GLY A 194 -24.96 7.81 -18.05
CA GLY A 194 -24.15 8.44 -19.10
C GLY A 194 -22.66 8.46 -18.76
N ASP A 195 -22.31 8.84 -17.54
CA ASP A 195 -20.91 8.85 -17.06
C ASP A 195 -20.31 7.44 -17.06
N THR A 196 -21.11 6.43 -16.71
CA THR A 196 -20.69 5.03 -16.72
C THR A 196 -20.40 4.54 -18.14
N PHE A 197 -21.25 4.87 -19.12
CA PHE A 197 -20.97 4.57 -20.53
C PHE A 197 -19.71 5.27 -21.04
N PHE A 198 -19.40 6.47 -20.56
CA PHE A 198 -18.18 7.17 -20.96
C PHE A 198 -16.90 6.47 -20.47
N ARG A 199 -16.98 5.69 -19.38
CA ARG A 199 -15.85 4.87 -18.89
C ARG A 199 -15.64 3.58 -19.68
N LEU A 200 -16.63 3.15 -20.47
CA LEU A 200 -16.57 1.98 -21.34
C LEU A 200 -15.92 2.25 -22.71
N GLY A 201 -15.85 3.53 -23.14
CA GLY A 201 -15.35 3.96 -24.46
C GLY A 201 -14.01 4.68 -24.39
#